data_AF-A0A821CSL5-F1
#
_entry.id   AF-A0A821CSL5-F1
#
_cell.length_a   1.000
_cell.length_b   1.000
_cell.length_c   1.000
_cell.angle_alpha   90.00
_cell.angle_beta   90.00
_cell.angle_gamma   90.00
#
_symmetry.space_group_name_H-M   'P 1'
#
loop_
_entity.id
_entity.type
_entity.pdbx_description
1 polymer ?
#
loop_
_entity_poly.entity_id
_entity_poly.type
_entity_poly.pdbx_seq_one_letter_code
_entity_poly.pdbx_strand_id
1 'polypeptide(L)'
;MPCEERYRCFWCEGQINHGDRKRVNPDDSICGACRRRYDRWRKAVQDDFDHLDVPVNKTDSQENEESMLMEVDTDIVTENEDIESEKEESQEKEMKSVTLSIWRTSKSHGSCIVCPVADSTSMRVLSDEQRTMIFLNRSIWVPKGARCCSNHFYKGYLSYEARQSVKQSKVDDIILNKHNVEKLIDNFRLALKHAGSLDFDDPGALENETYKTITGLDRDHFNDLLDKLTTMRNSRLRSVRVTLAIFLAKIRLALSNRVLACSFRLVSKRSVSRICHQVRVALMQDFVLYHVGFRHVLRETILAQHQTRMATELLTNGRDQVVLIADGTYFFCQKSSNNEFQRRTYSQHKHRHLVKPMIIIASVSI
;
A
#
# COMPACT_ATOMS: atom_id res chain seq x y z
N MET A 1 29.76 -38.95 -32.93
CA MET A 1 28.57 -39.13 -32.07
C MET A 1 28.62 -38.05 -31.00
N PRO A 2 27.70 -37.08 -30.96
CA PRO A 2 27.76 -36.01 -29.96
C PRO A 2 27.23 -36.50 -28.61
N CYS A 3 27.93 -36.13 -27.54
CA CYS A 3 27.55 -36.36 -26.14
C CYS A 3 26.10 -35.93 -25.86
N GLU A 4 25.31 -36.82 -25.27
CA GLU A 4 24.02 -36.48 -24.69
C GLU A 4 24.22 -35.53 -23.50
N GLU A 5 23.97 -34.24 -23.69
CA GLU A 5 23.82 -33.29 -22.57
C GLU A 5 22.59 -33.67 -21.75
N ARG A 6 22.81 -34.23 -20.56
CA ARG A 6 21.74 -34.53 -19.60
C ARG A 6 21.32 -33.26 -18.87
N TYR A 7 20.21 -32.65 -19.30
CA TYR A 7 19.61 -31.48 -18.63
C TYR A 7 19.06 -31.86 -17.25
N ARG A 8 19.38 -31.05 -16.23
CA ARG A 8 18.86 -31.21 -14.85
C ARG A 8 17.79 -30.17 -14.54
N CYS A 9 16.79 -30.56 -13.76
CA CYS A 9 15.79 -29.66 -13.21
C CYS A 9 16.41 -28.70 -12.20
N PHE A 10 16.17 -27.40 -12.34
CA PHE A 10 16.64 -26.38 -11.39
C PHE A 10 16.12 -26.58 -9.96
N TRP A 11 14.93 -27.18 -9.80
CA TRP A 11 14.25 -27.24 -8.50
C TRP A 11 14.44 -28.57 -7.75
N CYS A 12 14.56 -29.69 -8.47
CA CYS A 12 14.79 -30.99 -7.83
C CYS A 12 16.09 -31.67 -8.24
N GLU A 13 16.88 -31.02 -9.10
CA GLU A 13 18.12 -31.56 -9.69
C GLU A 13 17.98 -32.88 -10.47
N GLY A 14 16.75 -33.39 -10.62
CA GLY A 14 16.44 -34.60 -11.36
C GLY A 14 16.65 -34.44 -12.87
N GLN A 15 17.04 -35.52 -13.55
CA GLN A 15 17.26 -35.54 -14.99
C GLN A 15 15.95 -35.33 -15.77
N ILE A 16 15.98 -34.47 -16.79
CA ILE A 16 14.86 -34.21 -17.68
C ILE A 16 15.05 -35.07 -18.94
N ASN A 17 14.18 -36.07 -19.13
CA ASN A 17 14.25 -36.96 -20.28
C ASN A 17 13.80 -36.22 -21.57
N HIS A 18 14.50 -36.48 -22.68
CA HIS A 18 14.24 -35.87 -23.99
C HIS A 18 12.80 -36.03 -24.51
N GLY A 19 12.07 -37.05 -24.03
CA GLY A 19 10.67 -37.31 -24.39
C GLY A 19 9.66 -36.28 -23.86
N ASP A 20 10.00 -35.53 -22.81
CA ASP A 20 9.10 -34.54 -22.20
C ASP A 20 9.13 -33.17 -22.89
N ARG A 21 10.01 -32.97 -23.89
CA ARG A 21 10.16 -31.69 -24.62
C ARG A 21 8.96 -31.30 -25.46
N LYS A 22 8.01 -32.20 -25.77
CA LYS A 22 6.87 -31.87 -26.65
C LYS A 22 5.84 -30.91 -26.04
N ARG A 23 5.99 -30.48 -24.78
CA ARG A 23 5.05 -29.54 -24.12
C ARG A 23 5.71 -28.44 -23.29
N VAL A 24 7.00 -28.17 -23.47
CA VAL A 24 7.74 -27.25 -22.59
C VAL A 24 8.57 -26.27 -23.42
N ASN A 25 8.49 -24.99 -23.06
CA ASN A 25 9.25 -23.89 -23.66
C ASN A 25 10.76 -24.17 -23.54
N PRO A 26 11.61 -23.92 -24.56
CA PRO A 26 13.04 -24.27 -24.52
C PRO A 26 13.83 -23.64 -23.36
N ASP A 27 13.31 -22.57 -22.75
CA ASP A 27 13.92 -21.86 -21.62
C ASP A 27 13.48 -22.39 -20.23
N ASP A 28 12.59 -23.40 -20.17
CA ASP A 28 12.06 -23.90 -18.90
C ASP A 28 13.00 -24.96 -18.30
N SER A 29 13.82 -24.57 -17.32
CA SER A 29 14.74 -25.44 -16.58
C SER A 29 14.05 -26.29 -15.50
N ILE A 30 12.72 -26.44 -15.53
CA ILE A 30 11.92 -27.10 -14.48
C ILE A 30 11.24 -28.35 -15.03
N CYS A 31 11.42 -29.50 -14.37
CA CYS A 31 10.78 -30.75 -14.80
C CYS A 31 9.25 -30.75 -14.59
N GLY A 32 8.54 -31.58 -15.35
CA GLY A 32 7.08 -31.67 -15.29
C GLY A 32 6.52 -32.04 -13.90
N ALA A 33 7.27 -32.78 -13.09
CA ALA A 33 6.86 -33.11 -11.72
C ALA A 33 6.87 -31.88 -10.79
N CYS A 34 7.96 -31.08 -10.83
CA CYS A 34 8.06 -29.83 -10.09
C CYS A 34 7.04 -28.80 -10.58
N ARG A 35 6.77 -28.75 -11.89
CA ARG A 35 5.75 -27.88 -12.46
C ARG A 35 4.35 -28.23 -11.96
N ARG A 36 3.97 -29.51 -11.98
CA ARG A 36 2.69 -29.97 -11.41
C ARG A 36 2.58 -29.71 -9.90
N ARG A 37 3.69 -29.72 -9.17
CA ARG A 37 3.71 -29.38 -7.74
C ARG A 37 3.49 -27.88 -7.52
N TYR A 38 4.14 -27.05 -8.33
CA TYR A 38 3.94 -25.60 -8.34
C TYR A 38 2.50 -25.22 -8.73
N ASP A 39 1.96 -25.82 -9.78
CA ASP A 39 0.60 -25.53 -10.23
C ASP A 39 -0.45 -26.00 -9.20
N ARG A 40 -0.21 -27.12 -8.50
CA ARG A 40 -1.05 -27.55 -7.38
C ARG A 40 -0.98 -26.60 -6.20
N TRP A 41 0.22 -26.16 -5.81
CA TRP A 41 0.39 -25.16 -4.75
C TRP A 41 -0.30 -23.84 -5.14
N ARG A 42 -0.10 -23.38 -6.37
CA ARG A 42 -0.74 -22.16 -6.91
C ARG A 42 -2.27 -22.28 -6.92
N LYS A 43 -2.81 -23.46 -7.22
CA LYS A 43 -4.26 -23.70 -7.24
C LYS A 43 -4.82 -23.80 -5.82
N ALA A 44 -4.13 -24.46 -4.90
CA ALA A 44 -4.50 -24.47 -3.47
C ALA A 44 -4.53 -23.05 -2.87
N VAL A 45 -3.52 -22.23 -3.19
CA VAL A 45 -3.49 -20.81 -2.79
C VAL A 45 -4.60 -19.99 -3.47
N GLN A 46 -5.13 -20.42 -4.62
CA GLN A 46 -6.24 -19.74 -5.29
C GLN A 46 -7.60 -20.18 -4.73
N ASP A 47 -7.75 -21.46 -4.38
CA ASP A 47 -8.98 -22.02 -3.81
C ASP A 47 -9.19 -21.55 -2.35
N ASP A 48 -8.12 -21.32 -1.57
CA ASP A 48 -8.18 -20.64 -0.26
C ASP A 48 -8.66 -19.18 -0.36
N PHE A 49 -8.57 -18.57 -1.55
CA PHE A 49 -9.05 -17.20 -1.81
C PHE A 49 -10.51 -17.14 -2.27
N ASP A 50 -11.03 -18.22 -2.85
CA ASP A 50 -12.41 -18.28 -3.36
C ASP A 50 -13.41 -18.77 -2.28
N HIS A 51 -12.94 -19.32 -1.15
CA HIS A 51 -13.77 -19.74 -0.01
C HIS A 51 -14.09 -18.63 1.03
N LEU A 52 -13.80 -17.36 0.74
CA LEU A 52 -14.23 -16.22 1.56
C LEU A 52 -15.54 -15.56 1.06
N ASP A 53 -16.22 -16.16 0.08
CA ASP A 53 -17.59 -15.81 -0.26
C ASP A 53 -18.58 -16.49 0.71
N VAL A 54 -19.02 -15.76 1.73
CA VAL A 54 -20.19 -16.16 2.55
C VAL A 54 -21.47 -15.78 1.80
N PRO A 55 -22.41 -16.72 1.54
CA PRO A 55 -23.73 -16.38 1.05
C PRO A 55 -24.56 -15.77 2.18
N VAL A 56 -25.20 -14.64 1.88
CA VAL A 56 -26.20 -13.99 2.75
C VAL A 56 -27.42 -14.89 2.87
N ASN A 57 -27.75 -15.37 4.08
CA ASN A 57 -29.14 -15.46 4.54
C ASN A 57 -29.29 -15.63 6.07
N LYS A 58 -30.25 -14.86 6.59
CA LYS A 58 -31.09 -14.94 7.82
C LYS A 58 -31.16 -16.36 8.42
N THR A 59 -31.12 -16.63 9.73
CA THR A 59 -31.88 -16.09 10.88
C THR A 59 -31.34 -16.69 12.19
N ASP A 60 -31.54 -15.98 13.30
CA ASP A 60 -31.77 -16.44 14.69
C ASP A 60 -30.78 -17.33 15.48
N SER A 61 -30.50 -16.79 16.69
CA SER A 61 -30.35 -17.46 18.00
C SER A 61 -29.06 -18.23 18.37
N GLN A 62 -28.42 -17.66 19.39
CA GLN A 62 -27.84 -18.30 20.60
C GLN A 62 -26.57 -19.19 20.55
N GLU A 63 -25.71 -18.85 21.52
CA GLU A 63 -24.85 -19.69 22.37
C GLU A 63 -23.36 -19.94 22.01
N ASN A 64 -22.54 -19.58 23.02
CA ASN A 64 -21.32 -20.19 23.59
C ASN A 64 -20.18 -20.74 22.72
N GLU A 65 -18.95 -20.39 23.13
CA GLU A 65 -17.84 -21.30 23.54
C GLU A 65 -16.53 -20.48 23.55
N GLU A 66 -15.91 -20.27 24.70
CA GLU A 66 -14.96 -21.15 25.40
C GLU A 66 -13.57 -21.30 24.74
N SER A 67 -12.57 -21.07 25.60
CA SER A 67 -11.14 -21.06 25.32
C SER A 67 -10.55 -22.47 25.33
N MET A 68 -9.68 -22.79 24.37
CA MET A 68 -8.78 -23.95 24.46
C MET A 68 -7.33 -23.51 24.19
N LEU A 69 -6.54 -23.52 25.26
CA LEU A 69 -5.08 -23.62 25.23
C LEU A 69 -4.71 -25.09 25.01
N MET A 70 -3.80 -25.38 24.08
CA MET A 70 -3.18 -26.70 23.94
C MET A 70 -1.86 -26.72 24.70
N GLU A 71 -1.81 -27.54 25.75
CA GLU A 71 -0.60 -28.07 26.37
C GLU A 71 -0.03 -29.18 25.46
N VAL A 72 1.29 -29.24 25.33
CA VAL A 72 1.99 -30.34 24.66
C VAL A 72 2.98 -30.91 25.67
N ASP A 73 2.72 -32.14 26.09
CA ASP A 73 3.58 -32.99 26.90
C ASP A 73 4.90 -33.30 26.21
N THR A 74 6.00 -33.16 26.95
CA THR A 74 7.30 -33.72 26.58
C THR A 74 7.66 -34.80 27.59
N ASP A 75 7.58 -36.06 27.16
CA ASP A 75 8.08 -37.21 27.89
C ASP A 75 9.61 -37.15 28.03
N ILE A 76 10.04 -37.21 29.28
CA ILE A 76 11.42 -37.36 29.73
C ILE A 76 11.70 -38.86 29.82
N VAL A 77 12.67 -39.36 29.06
CA VAL A 77 13.34 -40.62 29.36
C VAL A 77 14.79 -40.30 29.68
N THR A 78 15.11 -40.44 30.96
CA THR A 78 16.44 -40.47 31.55
C THR A 78 17.09 -41.83 31.29
N GLU A 79 18.37 -41.84 30.93
CA GLU A 79 19.31 -42.89 31.34
C GLU A 79 20.73 -42.28 31.36
N ASN A 80 21.31 -42.27 32.56
CA ASN A 80 22.68 -41.87 32.88
C ASN A 80 23.58 -43.09 32.76
N GLU A 81 24.73 -42.96 32.12
CA GLU A 81 25.95 -43.68 32.51
C GLU A 81 27.16 -42.75 32.44
N ASP A 82 28.11 -43.04 33.32
CA ASP A 82 29.00 -42.13 34.03
C ASP A 82 30.46 -42.13 33.49
N ILE A 83 31.13 -40.99 33.69
CA ILE A 83 32.58 -40.77 33.91
C ILE A 83 33.55 -40.95 32.71
N GLU A 84 34.19 -39.85 32.28
CA GLU A 84 35.63 -39.61 32.51
C GLU A 84 36.00 -38.15 32.15
N SER A 85 36.69 -37.50 33.09
CA SER A 85 37.19 -36.13 33.00
C SER A 85 38.54 -36.10 32.29
N GLU A 86 38.59 -35.59 31.06
CA GLU A 86 39.84 -35.20 30.41
C GLU A 86 39.78 -33.77 29.86
N LYS A 87 40.65 -32.96 30.48
CA LYS A 87 41.24 -31.66 30.15
C LYS A 87 40.84 -30.96 28.85
N GLU A 88 40.53 -29.67 29.05
CA GLU A 88 40.56 -28.57 28.09
C GLU A 88 41.80 -28.59 27.17
N GLU A 89 41.58 -28.55 25.85
CA GLU A 89 42.32 -27.64 24.96
C GLU A 89 41.63 -27.42 23.60
N SER A 90 41.25 -26.16 23.36
CA SER A 90 41.19 -25.48 22.05
C SER A 90 40.21 -25.95 20.95
N GLN A 91 39.23 -25.10 20.65
CA GLN A 91 39.10 -24.44 19.33
C GLN A 91 38.01 -23.36 19.42
N GLU A 92 38.41 -22.13 19.75
CA GLU A 92 37.62 -20.95 19.41
C GLU A 92 37.43 -20.95 17.89
N LYS A 93 36.23 -21.33 17.44
CA LYS A 93 35.78 -21.07 16.07
C LYS A 93 35.85 -19.57 15.86
N GLU A 94 36.84 -19.08 15.12
CA GLU A 94 36.92 -17.69 14.68
C GLU A 94 35.55 -17.22 14.19
N MET A 95 34.90 -16.37 14.98
CA MET A 95 33.63 -15.78 14.59
C MET A 95 33.93 -14.77 13.49
N LYS A 96 33.86 -15.23 12.23
CA LYS A 96 34.06 -14.39 11.04
C LYS A 96 33.24 -13.12 11.18
N SER A 97 33.93 -12.00 11.33
CA SER A 97 33.35 -10.68 11.47
C SER A 97 33.81 -9.80 10.31
N VAL A 98 32.97 -8.86 9.93
CA VAL A 98 33.25 -7.92 8.85
C VAL A 98 33.35 -6.54 9.45
N THR A 99 34.44 -5.84 9.16
CA THR A 99 34.65 -4.46 9.57
C THR A 99 34.13 -3.53 8.47
N LEU A 100 33.25 -2.60 8.84
CA LEU A 100 32.71 -1.58 7.94
C LEU A 100 33.05 -0.19 8.46
N SER A 101 33.76 0.61 7.68
CA SER A 101 34.06 2.01 8.01
C SER A 101 32.89 2.90 7.57
N ILE A 102 31.99 3.23 8.50
CA ILE A 102 30.76 3.99 8.22
C ILE A 102 30.56 5.08 9.27
N TRP A 103 29.94 6.19 8.88
CA TRP A 103 29.45 7.21 9.80
C TRP A 103 28.53 6.62 10.84
N ARG A 104 28.74 6.96 12.12
CA ARG A 104 27.84 6.56 13.19
C ARG A 104 27.40 7.71 14.08
N THR A 105 26.29 7.50 14.77
CA THR A 105 25.88 8.38 15.89
C THR A 105 26.73 8.10 17.14
N SER A 106 26.61 8.97 18.15
CA SER A 106 27.26 8.74 19.45
C SER A 106 26.71 7.46 20.11
N LYS A 107 27.54 6.80 20.94
CA LYS A 107 27.14 5.64 21.77
C LYS A 107 26.43 6.06 23.07
N SER A 108 26.12 7.34 23.22
CA SER A 108 25.49 7.86 24.44
C SER A 108 24.04 7.42 24.51
N HIS A 109 23.68 6.73 25.59
CA HIS A 109 22.29 6.38 25.90
C HIS A 109 21.52 7.53 26.58
N GLY A 110 22.20 8.63 26.91
CA GLY A 110 21.64 9.77 27.65
C GLY A 110 21.27 10.98 26.79
N SER A 111 21.54 10.95 25.48
CA SER A 111 21.32 12.10 24.59
C SER A 111 20.50 11.73 23.37
N CYS A 112 19.70 12.68 22.88
CA CYS A 112 19.01 12.56 21.60
C CYS A 112 20.01 12.53 20.42
N ILE A 113 19.78 11.66 19.44
CA ILE A 113 20.61 11.61 18.22
C ILE A 113 20.36 12.77 17.25
N VAL A 114 19.30 13.56 17.44
CA VAL A 114 18.87 14.65 16.57
C VAL A 114 19.24 16.01 17.16
N CYS A 115 18.80 16.29 18.39
CA CYS A 115 19.01 17.59 19.04
C CYS A 115 20.09 17.50 20.15
N PRO A 116 20.83 18.59 20.41
CA PRO A 116 21.78 18.66 21.53
C PRO A 116 21.11 18.85 22.90
N VAL A 117 19.82 19.17 22.90
CA VAL A 117 19.11 19.67 24.09
C VAL A 117 18.80 18.51 25.02
N ALA A 118 19.29 18.59 26.26
CA ALA A 118 19.03 17.66 27.36
C ALA A 118 17.73 17.97 28.12
N ASP A 119 16.85 18.81 27.56
CA ASP A 119 15.69 19.32 28.27
C ASP A 119 14.52 18.36 28.17
N SER A 120 14.25 17.72 29.32
CA SER A 120 12.94 17.33 29.90
C SER A 120 11.88 16.65 29.03
N THR A 121 12.23 16.21 27.82
CA THR A 121 11.30 15.55 26.92
C THR A 121 11.45 14.04 27.09
N SER A 122 10.33 13.31 27.23
CA SER A 122 10.36 11.84 27.29
C SER A 122 11.12 11.29 26.07
N MET A 123 12.20 10.55 26.32
CA MET A 123 13.03 9.96 25.26
C MET A 123 12.57 8.56 24.94
N ARG A 124 12.53 8.22 23.64
CA ARG A 124 12.19 6.89 23.15
C ARG A 124 13.42 6.22 22.56
N VAL A 125 13.54 4.92 22.80
CA VAL A 125 14.54 4.08 22.12
C VAL A 125 14.09 3.83 20.69
N LEU A 126 15.00 3.94 19.74
CA LEU A 126 14.70 3.71 18.34
C LEU A 126 14.53 2.22 18.03
N SER A 127 13.49 1.89 17.26
CA SER A 127 13.26 0.53 16.78
C SER A 127 14.31 0.10 15.75
N ASP A 128 14.43 -1.21 15.50
CA ASP A 128 15.32 -1.76 14.46
C ASP A 128 14.99 -1.20 13.07
N GLU A 129 13.71 -1.02 12.77
CA GLU A 129 13.22 -0.43 11.54
C GLU A 129 13.65 1.04 11.40
N GLN A 130 13.44 1.85 12.43
CA GLN A 130 13.81 3.27 12.42
C GLN A 130 15.31 3.46 12.21
N ARG A 131 16.13 2.61 12.85
CA ARG A 131 17.60 2.62 12.68
C ARG A 131 18.02 2.18 11.28
N THR A 132 17.36 1.17 10.72
CA THR A 132 17.59 0.72 9.33
C THR A 132 17.23 1.82 8.33
N MET A 133 16.12 2.53 8.53
CA MET A 133 15.69 3.62 7.65
C MET A 133 16.66 4.82 7.69
N ILE A 134 17.21 5.16 8.85
CA ILE A 134 18.27 6.17 8.95
C ILE A 134 19.50 5.73 8.15
N PHE A 135 19.91 4.46 8.29
CA PHE A 135 21.04 3.93 7.54
C PHE A 135 20.80 3.96 6.02
N LEU A 136 19.64 3.51 5.54
CA LEU A 136 19.30 3.52 4.11
C LEU A 136 19.28 4.93 3.51
N ASN A 137 18.75 5.91 4.25
CA ASN A 137 18.58 7.27 3.74
C ASN A 137 19.84 8.13 3.84
N ARG A 138 20.67 7.89 4.86
CA ARG A 138 21.77 8.80 5.25
C ARG A 138 23.14 8.13 5.26
N SER A 139 23.21 6.80 5.07
CA SER A 139 24.42 6.01 5.29
C SER A 139 25.04 6.20 6.69
N ILE A 140 24.19 6.38 7.71
CA ILE A 140 24.61 6.55 9.11
C ILE A 140 24.16 5.34 9.92
N TRP A 141 25.11 4.67 10.58
CA TRP A 141 24.84 3.60 11.52
C TRP A 141 24.36 4.12 12.88
N VAL A 142 23.24 3.59 13.35
CA VAL A 142 22.67 3.91 14.65
C VAL A 142 22.76 2.68 15.56
N PRO A 143 23.55 2.72 16.66
CA PRO A 143 23.72 1.58 17.54
C PRO A 143 22.43 1.22 18.27
N LYS A 144 22.36 -0.02 18.78
CA LYS A 144 21.26 -0.46 19.65
C LYS A 144 21.17 0.44 20.89
N GLY A 145 19.95 0.74 21.33
CA GLY A 145 19.72 1.58 22.50
C GLY A 145 19.92 3.08 22.27
N ALA A 146 20.14 3.52 21.03
CA ALA A 146 20.12 4.93 20.67
C ALA A 146 18.72 5.54 20.92
N ARG A 147 18.69 6.78 21.41
CA ARG A 147 17.47 7.46 21.84
C ARG A 147 17.19 8.72 21.05
N CYS A 148 15.92 9.07 20.95
CA CYS A 148 15.45 10.31 20.34
C CYS A 148 14.32 10.91 21.18
N CYS A 149 14.26 12.24 21.30
CA CYS A 149 13.19 12.93 22.02
C CYS A 149 11.82 12.65 21.37
N SER A 150 10.76 12.51 22.17
CA SER A 150 9.41 12.24 21.67
C SER A 150 8.89 13.30 20.69
N ASN A 151 9.37 14.55 20.80
CA ASN A 151 8.98 15.65 19.89
C ASN A 151 9.47 15.43 18.44
N HIS A 152 10.40 14.51 18.22
CA HIS A 152 10.86 14.11 16.90
C HIS A 152 10.04 12.96 16.30
N PHE A 153 9.02 12.49 17.03
CA PHE A 153 8.12 11.45 16.55
C PHE A 153 6.78 12.05 16.18
N TYR A 154 6.23 11.60 15.05
CA TYR A 154 4.86 11.84 14.66
C TYR A 154 4.17 10.48 14.50
N LYS A 155 3.08 10.27 15.25
CA LYS A 155 2.32 9.00 15.29
C LYS A 155 3.19 7.75 15.49
N GLY A 156 4.24 7.85 16.30
CA GLY A 156 5.13 6.73 16.63
C GLY A 156 6.30 6.52 15.65
N TYR A 157 6.35 7.27 14.55
CA TYR A 157 7.44 7.23 13.57
C TYR A 157 8.34 8.46 13.68
N LEU A 158 9.61 8.33 13.31
CA LEU A 158 10.52 9.47 13.27
C LEU A 158 10.08 10.44 12.17
N SER A 159 9.93 11.72 12.52
CA SER A 159 9.57 12.75 11.53
C SER A 159 10.63 12.86 10.43
N TYR A 160 10.23 13.36 9.26
CA TYR A 160 11.15 13.55 8.14
C TYR A 160 12.33 14.46 8.52
N GLU A 161 12.05 15.61 9.13
CA GLU A 161 13.04 16.58 9.58
C GLU A 161 14.02 15.98 10.60
N ALA A 162 13.51 15.15 11.52
CA ALA A 162 14.33 14.45 12.50
C ALA A 162 15.28 13.45 11.85
N ARG A 163 14.82 12.71 10.82
CA ARG A 163 15.67 11.78 10.06
C ARG A 163 16.81 12.50 9.33
N GLN A 164 16.53 13.68 8.78
CA GLN A 164 17.54 14.49 8.09
C GLN A 164 18.53 15.16 9.05
N SER A 165 18.08 15.46 10.27
CA SER A 165 18.87 16.16 11.28
C SER A 165 19.67 15.23 12.20
N VAL A 166 19.72 13.92 11.92
CA VAL A 166 20.53 12.97 12.68
C VAL A 166 22.01 13.36 12.60
N LYS A 167 22.60 13.60 13.77
CA LYS A 167 23.99 14.04 13.90
C LYS A 167 24.96 12.90 13.64
N GLN A 168 25.90 13.16 12.72
CA GLN A 168 27.07 12.32 12.51
C GLN A 168 28.07 12.62 13.63
N SER A 169 28.62 11.59 14.27
CA SER A 169 29.61 11.77 15.32
C SER A 169 31.03 11.56 14.77
N LYS A 170 31.34 10.36 14.29
CA LYS A 170 32.64 9.99 13.72
C LYS A 170 32.45 8.88 12.68
N VAL A 171 33.38 8.76 11.74
CA VAL A 171 33.60 7.51 11.00
C VAL A 171 34.23 6.54 12.00
N ASP A 172 33.67 5.35 12.14
CA ASP A 172 34.19 4.32 13.03
C ASP A 172 34.13 2.97 12.32
N ASP A 173 35.03 2.09 12.73
CA ASP A 173 35.11 0.73 12.22
C ASP A 173 34.09 -0.13 12.98
N ILE A 174 32.95 -0.36 12.35
CA ILE A 174 31.88 -1.17 12.94
C ILE A 174 32.16 -2.63 12.60
N ILE A 175 32.43 -3.41 13.64
CA ILE A 175 32.59 -4.86 13.54
C ILE A 175 31.21 -5.50 13.60
N LEU A 176 30.76 -6.06 12.48
CA LEU A 176 29.52 -6.81 12.39
C LEU A 176 29.82 -8.32 12.38
N ASN A 177 29.16 -9.06 13.26
CA ASN A 177 29.19 -10.52 13.21
C ASN A 177 28.21 -11.07 12.15
N LYS A 178 28.35 -12.36 11.81
CA LYS A 178 27.47 -13.05 10.85
C LYS A 178 25.97 -12.76 11.08
N HIS A 179 25.51 -12.88 12.33
CA HIS A 179 24.11 -12.65 12.68
C HIS A 179 23.67 -11.19 12.44
N ASN A 180 24.52 -10.21 12.72
CA ASN A 180 24.22 -8.81 12.49
C ASN A 180 24.14 -8.48 11.00
N VAL A 181 24.98 -9.11 10.18
CA VAL A 181 24.93 -8.98 8.73
C VAL A 181 23.64 -9.60 8.18
N GLU A 182 23.29 -10.83 8.59
CA GLU A 182 22.04 -11.49 8.19
C GLU A 182 20.82 -10.63 8.55
N LYS A 183 20.75 -10.15 9.80
CA LYS A 183 19.66 -9.30 10.27
C LYS A 183 19.58 -7.98 9.50
N LEU A 184 20.72 -7.37 9.18
CA LEU A 184 20.78 -6.13 8.42
C LEU A 184 20.27 -6.34 6.99
N ILE A 185 20.66 -7.43 6.35
CA ILE A 185 20.18 -7.81 5.00
C ILE A 185 18.67 -8.07 5.03
N ASP A 186 18.13 -8.76 6.04
CA ASP A 186 16.71 -9.01 6.15
C ASP A 186 15.91 -7.71 6.39
N ASN A 187 16.44 -6.81 7.23
CA ASN A 187 15.85 -5.48 7.42
C ASN A 187 15.89 -4.66 6.11
N PHE A 188 16.97 -4.74 5.32
CA PHE A 188 17.02 -4.10 4.00
C PHE A 188 16.01 -4.70 3.03
N ARG A 189 15.88 -6.03 2.99
CA ARG A 189 14.87 -6.69 2.15
C ARG A 189 13.47 -6.25 2.53
N LEU A 190 13.18 -6.12 3.82
CA LEU A 190 11.91 -5.63 4.31
C LEU A 190 11.70 -4.16 3.92
N ALA A 191 12.67 -3.28 4.18
CA ALA A 191 12.59 -1.88 3.80
C ALA A 191 12.46 -1.66 2.28
N LEU A 192 13.17 -2.42 1.45
CA LEU A 192 13.08 -2.39 -0.01
C LEU A 192 11.76 -2.98 -0.54
N LYS A 193 11.16 -3.95 0.18
CA LYS A 193 9.78 -4.38 -0.08
C LYS A 193 8.76 -3.27 0.16
N HIS A 194 9.12 -2.19 0.82
CA HIS A 194 8.25 -1.00 0.97
C HIS A 194 8.76 0.20 0.14
N ALA A 195 10.06 0.30 -0.13
CA ALA A 195 10.66 1.38 -0.92
C ALA A 195 10.17 1.36 -2.38
N GLY A 196 9.58 2.48 -2.84
CA GLY A 196 9.05 2.64 -4.20
C GLY A 196 7.59 2.21 -4.38
N SER A 197 6.91 1.79 -3.31
CA SER A 197 5.45 1.69 -3.29
C SER A 197 4.84 3.09 -3.14
N LEU A 198 3.74 3.37 -3.84
CA LEU A 198 2.84 4.46 -3.44
C LEU A 198 2.10 4.05 -2.18
N ASP A 199 2.76 4.20 -1.03
CA ASP A 199 2.16 3.93 0.26
C ASP A 199 1.33 5.13 0.71
N PHE A 200 0.01 4.99 0.59
CA PHE A 200 -0.94 5.97 1.10
C PHE A 200 -1.36 5.69 2.54
N ASP A 201 -1.08 4.50 3.09
CA ASP A 201 -1.43 4.11 4.45
C ASP A 201 -0.51 4.75 5.49
N ASP A 202 0.76 4.98 5.15
CA ASP A 202 1.66 5.83 5.94
C ASP A 202 1.52 7.32 5.54
N PRO A 203 0.99 8.20 6.42
CA PRO A 203 0.88 9.63 6.15
C PRO A 203 2.22 10.33 5.92
N GLY A 204 3.33 9.73 6.39
CA GLY A 204 4.69 10.24 6.24
C GLY A 204 5.44 9.70 5.03
N ALA A 205 4.88 8.74 4.28
CA ALA A 205 5.55 8.11 3.15
C ALA A 205 5.57 8.98 1.89
N LEU A 206 4.59 9.88 1.72
CA LEU A 206 4.45 10.72 0.54
C LEU A 206 4.34 12.19 0.91
N GLU A 207 5.10 13.04 0.22
CA GLU A 207 5.01 14.51 0.31
C GLU A 207 3.67 15.03 -0.24
N ASN A 208 3.29 16.25 0.16
CA ASN A 208 2.00 16.84 -0.25
C ASN A 208 1.92 17.08 -1.77
N GLU A 209 3.03 17.51 -2.38
CA GLU A 209 3.13 17.66 -3.84
C GLU A 209 2.95 16.32 -4.57
N THR A 210 3.44 15.22 -3.98
CA THR A 210 3.25 13.88 -4.51
C THR A 210 1.78 13.44 -4.40
N TYR A 211 1.10 13.74 -3.29
CA TYR A 211 -0.34 13.54 -3.14
C TYR A 211 -1.13 14.25 -4.24
N LYS A 212 -0.83 15.54 -4.45
CA LYS A 212 -1.51 16.39 -5.45
C LYS A 212 -1.23 15.95 -6.88
N THR A 213 0.01 15.55 -7.16
CA THR A 213 0.40 15.03 -8.48
C THR A 213 -0.37 13.75 -8.81
N ILE A 214 -0.45 12.82 -7.86
CA ILE A 214 -1.03 11.49 -8.10
C ILE A 214 -2.55 11.54 -8.08
N THR A 215 -3.15 12.16 -7.05
CA THR A 215 -4.59 12.10 -6.81
C THR A 215 -5.34 13.32 -7.33
N GLY A 216 -4.65 14.42 -7.58
CA GLY A 216 -5.25 15.72 -7.88
C GLY A 216 -5.63 16.53 -6.63
N LEU A 217 -5.52 15.94 -5.44
CA LEU A 217 -5.86 16.57 -4.16
C LEU A 217 -4.61 16.67 -3.28
N ASP A 218 -4.49 17.77 -2.54
CA ASP A 218 -3.55 17.79 -1.42
C ASP A 218 -4.03 16.82 -0.31
N ARG A 219 -3.17 16.64 0.69
CA ARG A 219 -3.40 15.67 1.77
C ARG A 219 -4.65 15.97 2.58
N ASP A 220 -4.95 17.24 2.84
CA ASP A 220 -6.07 17.63 3.68
C ASP A 220 -7.39 17.43 2.94
N HIS A 221 -7.50 17.90 1.70
CA HIS A 221 -8.67 17.65 0.86
C HIS A 221 -8.87 16.16 0.55
N PHE A 222 -7.79 15.39 0.45
CA PHE A 222 -7.87 13.94 0.31
C PHE A 222 -8.49 13.30 1.56
N ASN A 223 -8.07 13.72 2.76
CA ASN A 223 -8.62 13.23 4.03
C ASN A 223 -10.09 13.62 4.19
N ASP A 224 -10.45 14.86 3.85
CA ASP A 224 -11.84 15.31 3.88
C ASP A 224 -12.74 14.43 3.01
N LEU A 225 -12.29 14.10 1.79
CA LEU A 225 -13.03 13.19 0.91
C LEU A 225 -13.09 11.76 1.47
N LEU A 226 -11.98 11.28 2.05
CA LEU A 226 -11.91 9.96 2.65
C LEU A 226 -12.92 9.81 3.80
N ASP A 227 -13.05 10.83 4.64
CA ASP A 227 -13.95 10.85 5.79
C ASP A 227 -15.43 10.80 5.38
N LYS A 228 -15.75 11.17 4.13
CA LYS A 228 -17.11 11.02 3.58
C LYS A 228 -17.44 9.59 3.18
N LEU A 229 -16.47 8.70 2.96
CA LEU A 229 -16.70 7.33 2.46
C LEU A 229 -17.10 6.34 3.57
N THR A 230 -18.27 6.55 4.17
CA THR A 230 -18.74 5.79 5.34
C THR A 230 -19.19 4.35 5.02
N THR A 231 -19.58 4.05 3.78
CA THR A 231 -20.05 2.70 3.39
C THR A 231 -18.93 1.76 3.02
N MET A 232 -17.73 2.27 2.72
CA MET A 232 -16.57 1.44 2.44
C MET A 232 -15.94 0.91 3.71
N ARG A 233 -15.52 -0.36 3.68
CA ARG A 233 -14.82 -1.00 4.78
C ARG A 233 -13.40 -1.36 4.38
N ASN A 234 -12.50 -1.32 5.36
CA ASN A 234 -11.17 -1.88 5.20
C ASN A 234 -11.27 -3.39 4.96
N SER A 235 -10.35 -3.92 4.16
CA SER A 235 -10.17 -5.35 3.96
C SER A 235 -8.84 -5.78 4.57
N ARG A 236 -8.64 -7.09 4.76
CA ARG A 236 -7.38 -7.66 5.26
C ARG A 236 -6.15 -7.24 4.44
N LEU A 237 -6.34 -6.92 3.16
CA LEU A 237 -5.25 -6.64 2.23
C LEU A 237 -5.10 -5.17 1.88
N ARG A 238 -6.14 -4.34 2.12
CA ARG A 238 -6.24 -2.98 1.60
C ARG A 238 -7.13 -2.11 2.47
N SER A 239 -6.67 -0.90 2.75
CA SER A 239 -7.45 0.16 3.38
C SER A 239 -8.37 0.89 2.38
N VAL A 240 -9.40 1.55 2.90
CA VAL A 240 -10.24 2.47 2.12
C VAL A 240 -9.38 3.58 1.50
N ARG A 241 -8.39 4.07 2.27
CA ARG A 241 -7.43 5.11 1.86
C ARG A 241 -6.68 4.75 0.58
N VAL A 242 -6.05 3.58 0.53
CA VAL A 242 -5.34 3.11 -0.67
C VAL A 242 -6.30 2.89 -1.83
N THR A 243 -7.51 2.37 -1.57
CA THR A 243 -8.50 2.18 -2.65
C THR A 243 -8.95 3.50 -3.27
N LEU A 244 -9.19 4.53 -2.46
CA LEU A 244 -9.50 5.87 -2.93
C LEU A 244 -8.34 6.46 -3.73
N ALA A 245 -7.10 6.33 -3.24
CA ALA A 245 -5.91 6.79 -3.94
C ALA A 245 -5.75 6.14 -5.33
N ILE A 246 -5.97 4.84 -5.45
CA ILE A 246 -5.94 4.12 -6.73
C ILE A 246 -7.00 4.67 -7.69
N PHE A 247 -8.22 4.91 -7.19
CA PHE A 247 -9.31 5.46 -8.01
C PHE A 247 -8.99 6.88 -8.48
N LEU A 248 -8.52 7.75 -7.60
CA LEU A 248 -8.13 9.13 -7.94
C LEU A 248 -6.94 9.15 -8.91
N ALA A 249 -5.92 8.31 -8.69
CA ALA A 249 -4.80 8.17 -9.61
C ALA A 249 -5.26 7.71 -11.00
N LYS A 250 -6.23 6.80 -11.07
CA LYS A 250 -6.79 6.33 -12.35
C LYS A 250 -7.44 7.45 -13.15
N ILE A 251 -8.26 8.29 -12.50
CA ILE A 251 -8.96 9.39 -13.19
C ILE A 251 -8.01 10.56 -13.48
N ARG A 252 -7.04 10.84 -12.61
CA ARG A 252 -6.12 11.98 -12.72
C ARG A 252 -5.03 11.76 -13.77
N LEU A 253 -4.42 10.58 -13.77
CA LEU A 253 -3.25 10.26 -14.58
C LEU A 253 -3.59 9.46 -15.85
N ALA A 254 -4.83 8.99 -15.99
CA ALA A 254 -5.29 8.17 -17.10
C ALA A 254 -4.43 6.92 -17.37
N LEU A 255 -3.75 6.39 -16.34
CA LEU A 255 -2.84 5.25 -16.49
C LEU A 255 -3.59 3.94 -16.74
N SER A 256 -2.93 2.99 -17.40
CA SER A 256 -3.49 1.65 -17.61
C SER A 256 -3.62 0.89 -16.28
N ASN A 257 -4.58 -0.04 -16.21
CA ASN A 257 -4.76 -0.85 -14.99
C ASN A 257 -3.54 -1.73 -14.68
N ARG A 258 -2.71 -2.04 -15.68
CA ARG A 258 -1.45 -2.77 -15.48
C ARG A 258 -0.42 -1.90 -14.76
N VAL A 259 -0.26 -0.65 -15.20
CA VAL A 259 0.67 0.30 -14.57
C VAL A 259 0.25 0.57 -13.13
N LEU A 260 -1.04 0.85 -12.88
CA LEU A 260 -1.54 1.06 -11.52
C LEU A 260 -1.37 -0.18 -10.63
N ALA A 261 -1.63 -1.39 -11.16
CA ALA A 261 -1.39 -2.60 -10.39
C ALA A 261 0.10 -2.76 -10.01
N CYS A 262 1.01 -2.37 -10.90
CA CYS A 262 2.44 -2.38 -10.60
C CYS A 262 2.81 -1.32 -9.53
N SER A 263 2.37 -0.06 -9.70
CA SER A 263 2.70 1.04 -8.79
C SER A 263 2.17 0.85 -7.37
N PHE A 264 0.98 0.25 -7.25
CA PHE A 264 0.33 -0.03 -5.96
C PHE A 264 0.49 -1.48 -5.50
N ARG A 265 1.40 -2.24 -6.13
CA ARG A 265 1.74 -3.64 -5.78
C ARG A 265 0.53 -4.56 -5.63
N LEU A 266 -0.43 -4.42 -6.52
CA LEU A 266 -1.61 -5.28 -6.58
C LEU A 266 -1.31 -6.56 -7.35
N VAL A 267 -1.85 -7.67 -6.87
CA VAL A 267 -1.69 -9.01 -7.49
C VAL A 267 -2.18 -9.06 -8.95
N SER A 268 -3.16 -8.22 -9.32
CA SER A 268 -3.76 -8.26 -10.66
C SER A 268 -4.31 -6.91 -11.13
N LYS A 269 -4.23 -6.68 -12.45
CA LYS A 269 -4.92 -5.58 -13.14
C LYS A 269 -6.45 -5.60 -12.95
N ARG A 270 -7.02 -6.78 -12.68
CA ARG A 270 -8.47 -6.93 -12.40
C ARG A 270 -8.83 -6.28 -11.06
N SER A 271 -7.92 -6.31 -10.09
CA SER A 271 -8.12 -5.67 -8.78
C SER A 271 -8.34 -4.17 -8.92
N VAL A 272 -7.58 -3.49 -9.79
CA VAL A 272 -7.78 -2.06 -10.09
C VAL A 272 -9.20 -1.80 -10.59
N SER A 273 -9.70 -2.62 -11.52
CA SER A 273 -11.05 -2.45 -12.06
C SER A 273 -12.13 -2.62 -10.98
N ARG A 274 -11.97 -3.61 -10.09
CA ARG A 274 -12.88 -3.84 -8.96
C ARG A 274 -12.84 -2.68 -7.97
N ILE A 275 -11.64 -2.19 -7.65
CA ILE A 275 -11.44 -1.03 -6.78
C ILE A 275 -12.14 0.19 -7.35
N CYS A 276 -11.92 0.49 -8.64
CA CYS A 276 -12.57 1.64 -9.27
C CYS A 276 -14.11 1.52 -9.23
N HIS A 277 -14.64 0.31 -9.40
CA HIS A 277 -16.07 0.08 -9.29
C HIS A 277 -16.58 0.32 -7.86
N GLN A 278 -15.92 -0.25 -6.86
CA GLN A 278 -16.28 -0.11 -5.44
C GLN A 278 -16.24 1.34 -4.98
N VAL A 279 -15.14 2.04 -5.24
CA VAL A 279 -14.99 3.46 -4.87
C VAL A 279 -16.04 4.31 -5.58
N ARG A 280 -16.33 4.05 -6.86
CA ARG A 280 -17.37 4.78 -7.58
C ARG A 280 -18.76 4.58 -6.94
N VAL A 281 -19.10 3.35 -6.56
CA VAL A 281 -20.39 3.06 -5.91
C VAL A 281 -20.49 3.79 -4.57
N ALA A 282 -19.43 3.72 -3.76
CA ALA A 282 -19.39 4.41 -2.47
C ALA A 282 -19.45 5.94 -2.62
N LEU A 283 -18.70 6.53 -3.56
CA LEU A 283 -18.76 7.96 -3.84
C LEU A 283 -20.17 8.39 -4.27
N MET A 284 -20.85 7.60 -5.09
CA MET A 284 -22.23 7.90 -5.50
C MET A 284 -23.20 7.92 -4.31
N GLN A 285 -23.00 7.02 -3.35
CA GLN A 285 -23.86 6.88 -2.18
C GLN A 285 -23.55 7.91 -1.09
N ASP A 286 -22.27 8.08 -0.76
CA ASP A 286 -21.87 8.79 0.47
C ASP A 286 -21.42 10.23 0.20
N PHE A 287 -20.99 10.53 -1.02
CA PHE A 287 -20.50 11.87 -1.37
C PHE A 287 -21.46 12.59 -2.32
N VAL A 288 -21.68 12.03 -3.51
CA VAL A 288 -22.45 12.70 -4.58
C VAL A 288 -23.85 13.01 -4.12
N LEU A 289 -24.54 12.07 -3.46
CA LEU A 289 -25.91 12.26 -3.00
C LEU A 289 -26.08 13.50 -2.10
N TYR A 290 -25.07 13.78 -1.26
CA TYR A 290 -25.14 14.80 -0.21
C TYR A 290 -24.37 16.08 -0.54
N HIS A 291 -23.51 16.07 -1.57
CA HIS A 291 -22.63 17.21 -1.87
C HIS A 291 -22.68 17.70 -3.32
N VAL A 292 -23.26 16.94 -4.26
CA VAL A 292 -23.26 17.31 -5.70
C VAL A 292 -24.63 17.08 -6.36
N GLY A 293 -25.39 16.07 -5.93
CA GLY A 293 -26.67 15.68 -6.52
C GLY A 293 -27.83 16.55 -6.07
N PHE A 294 -29.01 16.39 -6.66
CA PHE A 294 -30.18 17.25 -6.39
C PHE A 294 -30.65 17.32 -4.93
N ARG A 295 -30.17 16.45 -4.05
CA ARG A 295 -30.52 16.42 -2.62
C ARG A 295 -29.57 17.22 -1.74
N HIS A 296 -28.47 17.75 -2.27
CA HIS A 296 -27.46 18.47 -1.46
C HIS A 296 -27.92 19.86 -1.03
N VAL A 297 -28.88 20.46 -1.74
CA VAL A 297 -29.34 21.82 -1.48
C VAL A 297 -30.87 21.89 -1.56
N LEU A 298 -31.48 22.58 -0.60
CA LEU A 298 -32.92 22.82 -0.57
C LEU A 298 -33.28 24.03 -1.45
N ARG A 299 -34.51 24.04 -1.96
CA ARG A 299 -35.01 25.12 -2.81
C ARG A 299 -34.97 26.46 -2.08
N GLU A 300 -35.35 26.46 -0.81
CA GLU A 300 -35.39 27.65 0.05
C GLU A 300 -33.98 28.20 0.25
N THR A 301 -32.99 27.32 0.41
CA THR A 301 -31.57 27.70 0.48
C THR A 301 -31.10 28.33 -0.83
N ILE A 302 -31.53 27.79 -1.99
CA ILE A 302 -31.17 28.40 -3.29
C ILE A 302 -31.74 29.81 -3.40
N LEU A 303 -33.03 30.00 -3.11
CA LEU A 303 -33.69 31.29 -3.19
C LEU A 303 -33.08 32.32 -2.23
N ALA A 304 -32.68 31.88 -1.03
CA ALA A 304 -32.13 32.76 0.00
C ALA A 304 -30.65 33.10 -0.19
N GLN A 305 -29.83 32.15 -0.66
CA GLN A 305 -28.36 32.25 -0.59
C GLN A 305 -27.66 32.14 -1.95
N HIS A 306 -28.31 31.59 -2.98
CA HIS A 306 -27.66 31.24 -4.25
C HIS A 306 -28.33 31.83 -5.49
N GLN A 307 -29.36 32.67 -5.34
CA GLN A 307 -29.98 33.38 -6.46
C GLN A 307 -29.76 34.88 -6.32
N THR A 308 -29.22 35.50 -7.37
CA THR A 308 -29.03 36.94 -7.39
C THR A 308 -30.36 37.68 -7.53
N ARG A 309 -30.40 38.90 -6.98
CA ARG A 309 -31.50 39.82 -7.19
C ARG A 309 -31.72 40.12 -8.68
N MET A 310 -30.64 40.27 -9.45
CA MET A 310 -30.69 40.52 -10.90
C MET A 310 -31.34 39.35 -11.66
N ALA A 311 -30.95 38.11 -11.38
CA ALA A 311 -31.57 36.94 -12.02
C ALA A 311 -33.06 36.83 -11.68
N THR A 312 -33.43 37.13 -10.43
CA THR A 312 -34.84 37.17 -10.00
C THR A 312 -35.61 38.24 -10.78
N GLU A 313 -35.12 39.48 -10.83
CA GLU A 313 -35.82 40.59 -11.49
C GLU A 313 -35.93 40.42 -13.02
N LEU A 314 -34.94 39.81 -13.66
CA LEU A 314 -34.91 39.66 -15.12
C LEU A 314 -35.61 38.39 -15.64
N LEU A 315 -35.54 37.29 -14.88
CA LEU A 315 -35.89 35.95 -15.39
C LEU A 315 -37.07 35.30 -14.65
N THR A 316 -37.66 35.98 -13.67
CA THR A 316 -38.77 35.44 -12.88
C THR A 316 -39.91 36.44 -12.75
N ASN A 317 -41.12 35.92 -12.53
CA ASN A 317 -42.34 36.71 -12.33
C ASN A 317 -42.78 36.76 -10.85
N GLY A 318 -41.94 36.30 -9.91
CA GLY A 318 -42.30 36.21 -8.49
C GLY A 318 -41.17 35.66 -7.61
N ARG A 319 -41.35 35.73 -6.29
CA ARG A 319 -40.32 35.39 -5.28
C ARG A 319 -40.08 33.89 -5.06
N ASP A 320 -40.89 33.04 -5.65
CA ASP A 320 -40.80 31.58 -5.53
C ASP A 320 -40.48 30.94 -6.88
N GLN A 321 -39.45 31.43 -7.57
CA GLN A 321 -38.95 30.85 -8.80
C GLN A 321 -37.43 30.79 -8.76
N VAL A 322 -36.89 29.59 -9.01
CA VAL A 322 -35.45 29.35 -9.04
C VAL A 322 -34.95 29.43 -10.47
N VAL A 323 -33.91 30.25 -10.69
CA VAL A 323 -33.18 30.33 -11.94
C VAL A 323 -32.05 29.29 -11.93
N LEU A 324 -32.11 28.36 -12.87
CA LEU A 324 -31.08 27.34 -13.08
C LEU A 324 -30.32 27.63 -14.37
N ILE A 325 -29.00 27.52 -14.29
CA ILE A 325 -28.12 27.58 -15.46
C ILE A 325 -27.68 26.14 -15.73
N ALA A 326 -28.04 25.63 -16.90
CA ALA A 326 -27.61 24.32 -17.37
C ALA A 326 -26.55 24.51 -18.46
N ASP A 327 -25.28 24.28 -18.12
CA ASP A 327 -24.19 24.27 -19.09
C ASP A 327 -23.86 22.84 -19.55
N GLY A 328 -23.69 22.69 -20.86
CA GLY A 328 -23.43 21.41 -21.49
C GLY A 328 -22.08 21.43 -22.19
N THR A 329 -21.02 21.06 -21.48
CA THR A 329 -19.67 20.98 -22.02
C THR A 329 -19.40 19.62 -22.69
N TYR A 330 -18.80 19.62 -23.87
CA TYR A 330 -18.43 18.39 -24.58
C TYR A 330 -17.09 17.85 -24.09
N PHE A 331 -17.06 16.57 -23.72
CA PHE A 331 -15.84 15.82 -23.44
C PHE A 331 -15.60 14.81 -24.55
N PHE A 332 -14.56 15.03 -25.34
CA PHE A 332 -14.18 14.07 -26.38
C PHE A 332 -13.66 12.79 -25.73
N CYS A 333 -14.11 11.65 -26.24
CA CYS A 333 -13.65 10.35 -25.80
C CYS A 333 -13.15 9.55 -27.00
N GLN A 334 -12.23 8.62 -26.75
CA GLN A 334 -11.76 7.71 -27.78
C GLN A 334 -12.86 6.71 -28.15
N LYS A 335 -12.78 6.17 -29.36
CA LYS A 335 -13.66 5.08 -29.82
C LYS A 335 -13.53 3.89 -28.87
N SER A 336 -14.64 3.52 -28.24
CA SER A 336 -14.70 2.36 -27.36
C SER A 336 -14.76 1.06 -28.15
N SER A 337 -14.21 -0.01 -27.59
CA SER A 337 -14.40 -1.38 -28.09
C SER A 337 -15.79 -1.94 -27.76
N ASN A 338 -16.53 -1.31 -26.85
CA ASN A 338 -17.93 -1.64 -26.59
C ASN A 338 -18.80 -0.96 -27.66
N ASN A 339 -19.35 -1.76 -28.57
CA ASN A 339 -20.18 -1.30 -29.68
C ASN A 339 -21.40 -0.48 -29.25
N GLU A 340 -22.05 -0.85 -28.14
CA GLU A 340 -23.21 -0.11 -27.62
C GLU A 340 -22.78 1.29 -27.15
N PHE A 341 -21.74 1.36 -26.31
CA PHE A 341 -21.21 2.61 -25.80
C PHE A 341 -20.64 3.49 -26.93
N GLN A 342 -19.97 2.90 -27.91
CA GLN A 342 -19.46 3.59 -29.09
C GLN A 342 -20.60 4.29 -29.85
N ARG A 343 -21.71 3.59 -30.11
CA ARG A 343 -22.88 4.18 -30.79
C ARG A 343 -23.51 5.29 -29.96
N ARG A 344 -23.66 5.08 -28.65
CA ARG A 344 -24.25 6.07 -27.73
C ARG A 344 -23.44 7.36 -27.61
N THR A 345 -22.13 7.30 -27.78
CA THR A 345 -21.23 8.45 -27.66
C THR A 345 -20.92 9.13 -28.99
N TYR A 346 -21.30 8.55 -30.13
CA TYR A 346 -21.04 9.18 -31.42
C TYR A 346 -21.98 10.36 -31.67
N SER A 347 -21.42 11.57 -31.75
CA SER A 347 -22.18 12.75 -32.15
C SER A 347 -22.16 12.87 -33.67
N GLN A 348 -23.35 12.84 -34.29
CA GLN A 348 -23.49 13.12 -35.73
C GLN A 348 -23.08 14.56 -36.04
N HIS A 349 -23.46 15.51 -35.20
CA HIS A 349 -23.13 16.93 -35.40
C HIS A 349 -21.63 17.25 -35.31
N LYS A 350 -20.90 16.55 -34.43
CA LYS A 350 -19.44 16.76 -34.28
C LYS A 350 -18.59 15.71 -35.00
N HIS A 351 -19.24 14.74 -35.66
CA HIS A 351 -18.64 13.60 -36.35
C HIS A 351 -17.55 12.88 -35.52
N ARG A 352 -17.76 12.74 -34.21
CA ARG A 352 -16.80 12.12 -33.28
C ARG A 352 -17.46 11.62 -31.99
N HIS A 353 -16.74 10.75 -31.28
CA HIS A 353 -17.17 10.25 -29.97
C HIS A 353 -16.98 11.31 -28.88
N LEU A 354 -18.04 11.56 -28.12
CA LEU A 354 -18.05 12.49 -27.00
C LEU A 354 -19.08 12.09 -25.93
N VAL A 355 -18.89 12.62 -24.74
CA VAL A 355 -19.87 12.63 -23.66
C VAL A 355 -20.23 14.09 -23.40
N LYS A 356 -21.51 14.37 -23.13
CA LYS A 356 -22.00 15.70 -22.79
C LYS A 356 -22.62 15.67 -21.40
N PRO A 357 -21.82 15.74 -20.31
CA PRO A 357 -22.36 16.02 -19.00
C PRO A 357 -23.05 17.39 -19.02
N MET A 358 -24.23 17.45 -18.40
CA MET A 358 -24.92 18.70 -18.11
C MET A 358 -24.64 19.06 -16.66
N ILE A 359 -23.99 20.20 -16.45
CA ILE A 359 -23.80 20.77 -15.11
C ILE A 359 -24.94 21.75 -14.89
N ILE A 360 -25.70 21.54 -13.81
CA ILE A 360 -26.80 22.40 -13.41
C ILE A 360 -26.34 23.16 -12.17
N ILE A 361 -26.32 24.49 -12.26
CA ILE A 361 -25.96 25.38 -11.16
C ILE A 361 -27.08 26.39 -10.89
N ALA A 362 -27.19 26.85 -9.65
CA ALA A 362 -27.95 28.05 -9.32
C ALA A 362 -27.15 29.31 -9.70
N SER A 363 -27.83 30.41 -9.99
CA SER A 363 -27.19 31.69 -10.34
C SER A 363 -26.47 32.33 -9.15
N VAL A 364 -25.26 31.88 -8.84
CA VAL A 364 -24.51 32.28 -7.64
C VAL A 364 -24.36 33.80 -7.55
N SER A 365 -24.68 34.37 -6.38
CA SER A 365 -24.28 35.74 -6.04
C SER A 365 -22.78 35.74 -5.77
N ILE A 366 -22.01 36.47 -6.58
CA ILE A 366 -20.61 36.78 -6.30
C ILE A 366 -20.56 37.78 -5.15
#